data_AF-A0A5A7NJS6-F1
#
_entry.id   AF-A0A5A7NJS6-F1
#
_cell.length_a   1.000
_cell.length_b   1.000
_cell.length_c   1.000
_cell.angle_alpha   90.00
_cell.angle_beta   90.00
_cell.angle_gamma   90.00
#
_symmetry.space_group_name_H-M   'P 1'
#
loop_
_entity.id
_entity.type
_entity.pdbx_description
1 polymer ?
#
loop_
_entity_poly.entity_id
_entity_poly.type
_entity_poly.pdbx_seq_one_letter_code
_entity_poly.pdbx_strand_id
1 'polypeptide(L)'
;MKQIMKLAAISALMALAACGEGNSNQDRYIAACVAGGYSKANCTCASDTLHAELDEDSFSELVKFHESIVKEKDEAARSVMAMGAFGNPKLLDALEKTEKIASKCMQAARSKE
;
A
#
# COMPACT_ATOMS: atom_id res chain seq x y z
N MET A 1 13.52 24.97 -48.35
CA MET A 1 13.27 23.58 -47.89
C MET A 1 12.55 23.65 -46.55
N LYS A 2 11.40 22.99 -46.47
CA LYS A 2 10.36 23.12 -45.45
C LYS A 2 10.29 21.77 -44.74
N GLN A 3 10.63 21.69 -43.47
CA GLN A 3 10.27 20.57 -42.61
C GLN A 3 9.79 21.13 -41.27
N ILE A 4 8.52 20.87 -41.03
CA ILE A 4 7.73 21.21 -39.87
C ILE A 4 7.82 19.97 -39.00
N MET A 5 8.37 20.05 -37.79
CA MET A 5 8.25 18.96 -36.82
C MET A 5 7.74 19.51 -35.50
N LYS A 6 6.42 19.41 -35.39
CA LYS A 6 5.64 19.57 -34.17
C LYS A 6 5.81 18.32 -33.29
N LEU A 7 5.70 18.55 -31.98
CA LEU A 7 5.35 17.60 -30.93
C LEU A 7 6.35 16.49 -30.58
N ALA A 8 6.98 16.65 -29.41
CA ALA A 8 6.99 15.62 -28.38
C ALA A 8 7.11 16.28 -27.00
N ALA A 9 5.96 16.66 -26.43
CA ALA A 9 5.83 16.81 -24.99
C ALA A 9 5.70 15.40 -24.41
N ILE A 10 6.75 14.88 -23.78
CA ILE A 10 6.70 13.64 -22.99
C ILE A 10 7.52 13.87 -21.72
N SER A 11 6.80 14.28 -20.68
CA SER A 11 6.85 13.67 -19.35
C SER A 11 8.23 13.45 -18.73
N ALA A 12 8.91 14.54 -18.39
CA ALA A 12 9.93 14.52 -17.33
C ALA A 12 9.24 14.48 -15.95
N LEU A 13 8.53 13.39 -15.66
CA LEU A 13 7.98 13.08 -14.33
C LEU A 13 8.54 11.73 -13.83
N MET A 14 9.80 11.46 -14.16
CA MET A 14 10.57 10.33 -13.64
C MET A 14 11.90 10.84 -13.11
N ALA A 15 11.85 11.60 -12.03
CA ALA A 15 13.02 11.81 -11.20
C ALA A 15 12.55 12.03 -9.77
N LEU A 16 13.05 11.20 -8.86
CA LEU A 16 13.16 11.43 -7.42
C LEU A 16 12.04 10.94 -6.49
N ALA A 17 11.36 9.84 -6.79
CA ALA A 17 11.17 8.84 -5.73
C ALA A 17 12.47 8.05 -5.65
N ALA A 18 13.51 8.70 -5.11
CA ALA A 18 14.76 8.06 -4.80
C ALA A 18 14.44 6.82 -3.96
N CYS A 19 14.95 5.70 -4.43
CA CYS A 19 15.05 4.45 -3.72
C CYS A 19 15.83 4.70 -2.42
N GLY A 20 15.15 5.15 -1.38
CA GLY A 20 15.66 5.20 -0.01
C GLY A 20 15.57 3.81 0.57
N GLU A 21 16.66 3.05 0.44
CA GLU A 21 17.15 2.13 1.46
C GLU A 21 16.07 1.43 2.33
N GLY A 22 15.29 0.56 1.67
CA GLY A 22 14.60 -0.65 2.14
C GLY A 22 14.40 -0.94 3.63
N ASN A 23 13.98 0.03 4.45
CA ASN A 23 13.63 -0.24 5.86
C ASN A 23 12.53 0.67 6.42
N SER A 24 11.74 1.33 5.57
CA SER A 24 10.58 2.11 6.01
C SER A 24 9.35 1.21 6.22
N ASN A 25 8.46 1.57 7.14
CA ASN A 25 7.18 0.87 7.30
C ASN A 25 6.35 0.92 6.00
N GLN A 26 6.48 1.97 5.20
CA GLN A 26 5.78 2.09 3.92
C GLN A 26 6.25 1.01 2.92
N ASP A 27 7.56 0.84 2.74
CA ASP A 27 8.10 -0.20 1.84
C ASP A 27 7.70 -1.61 2.29
N ARG A 28 7.74 -1.84 3.60
CA ARG A 28 7.31 -3.11 4.21
C ARG A 28 5.84 -3.39 3.98
N TYR A 29 4.98 -2.37 4.13
CA TYR A 29 3.56 -2.47 3.82
C TYR A 29 3.34 -2.78 2.33
N ILE A 30 4.00 -2.05 1.43
CA ILE A 30 3.87 -2.26 -0.02
C ILE A 30 4.30 -3.68 -0.38
N ALA A 31 5.41 -4.17 0.16
CA ALA A 31 5.89 -5.53 -0.07
C ALA A 31 4.89 -6.59 0.41
N ALA A 32 4.35 -6.44 1.63
CA ALA A 32 3.34 -7.35 2.16
C ALA A 32 2.04 -7.31 1.33
N CYS A 33 1.56 -6.13 0.97
CA CYS A 33 0.37 -5.95 0.15
C CYS A 33 0.51 -6.60 -1.25
N VAL A 34 1.67 -6.44 -1.90
CA VAL A 34 1.96 -7.08 -3.19
C VAL A 34 2.05 -8.60 -3.03
N ALA A 35 2.67 -9.10 -1.95
CA ALA A 35 2.71 -10.53 -1.65
C ALA A 35 1.31 -11.12 -1.41
N GLY A 36 0.37 -10.30 -0.92
CA GLY A 36 -1.05 -10.63 -0.80
C GLY A 36 -1.84 -10.64 -2.13
N GLY A 37 -1.21 -10.29 -3.26
CA GLY A 37 -1.80 -10.40 -4.60
C GLY A 37 -2.33 -9.10 -5.19
N TYR A 38 -2.13 -7.95 -4.55
CA TYR A 38 -2.55 -6.65 -5.08
C TYR A 38 -1.48 -6.03 -6.00
N SER A 39 -1.90 -5.14 -6.90
CA SER A 39 -0.96 -4.42 -7.78
C SER A 39 -0.10 -3.45 -6.98
N LYS A 40 1.16 -3.26 -7.39
CA LYS A 40 2.09 -2.31 -6.75
C LYS A 40 1.52 -0.89 -6.70
N ALA A 41 0.77 -0.46 -7.72
CA ALA A 41 0.13 0.85 -7.76
C ALA A 41 -0.94 1.01 -6.66
N ASN A 42 -1.78 -0.01 -6.46
CA ASN A 42 -2.79 -0.01 -5.40
C ASN A 42 -2.13 -0.02 -4.02
N CYS A 43 -1.10 -0.85 -3.83
CA CYS A 43 -0.37 -0.94 -2.57
C CYS A 43 0.37 0.36 -2.23
N THR A 44 0.93 1.04 -3.23
CA THR A 44 1.60 2.33 -3.03
C THR A 44 0.58 3.39 -2.61
N CYS A 45 -0.56 3.50 -3.33
CA CYS A 45 -1.65 4.40 -2.95
C CYS A 45 -2.16 4.15 -1.53
N ALA A 46 -2.35 2.88 -1.16
CA ALA A 46 -2.81 2.51 0.17
C ALA A 46 -1.77 2.88 1.24
N SER A 47 -0.49 2.55 1.01
CA SER A 47 0.61 2.88 1.91
C SER A 47 0.73 4.38 2.16
N ASP A 48 0.71 5.19 1.11
CA ASP A 48 0.84 6.65 1.21
C ASP A 48 -0.33 7.25 1.98
N THR A 49 -1.54 6.81 1.68
CA THR A 49 -2.75 7.31 2.35
C THR A 49 -2.81 6.87 3.81
N LEU A 50 -2.49 5.61 4.10
CA LEU A 50 -2.48 5.08 5.47
C LEU A 50 -1.42 5.76 6.33
N HIS A 51 -0.21 5.96 5.79
CA HIS A 51 0.87 6.66 6.50
C HIS A 51 0.53 8.13 6.78
N ALA A 52 -0.32 8.76 5.96
CA ALA A 52 -0.82 10.12 6.20
C ALA A 52 -2.00 10.18 7.18
N GLU A 53 -2.81 9.11 7.27
CA GLU A 53 -4.04 9.07 8.10
C GLU A 53 -3.87 8.40 9.48
N LEU A 54 -2.76 7.69 9.69
CA LEU A 54 -2.43 6.99 10.92
C LEU A 54 -1.20 7.61 11.58
N ASP A 55 -1.15 7.55 12.90
CA ASP A 55 0.11 7.78 13.62
C ASP A 55 1.12 6.65 13.34
N GLU A 56 2.40 6.95 13.55
CA GLU A 56 3.50 6.03 13.22
C GLU A 56 3.38 4.68 13.93
N ASP A 57 2.94 4.66 15.20
CA ASP A 57 2.77 3.43 15.96
C ASP A 57 1.63 2.58 15.37
N SER A 58 0.48 3.19 15.11
CA SER A 58 -0.68 2.50 14.51
C SER A 58 -0.35 1.96 13.11
N PHE A 59 0.38 2.73 12.30
CA PHE A 59 0.83 2.27 10.99
C PHE A 59 1.84 1.12 11.11
N SER A 60 2.81 1.21 12.03
CA SER A 60 3.79 0.15 12.31
C SER A 60 3.13 -1.17 12.74
N GLU A 61 2.13 -1.10 13.62
CA GLU A 61 1.36 -2.27 14.05
C GLU A 61 0.56 -2.89 12.88
N LEU A 62 -0.06 -2.06 12.05
CA LEU A 62 -0.74 -2.51 10.83
C LEU A 62 0.23 -3.23 9.88
N VAL A 63 1.45 -2.70 9.69
CA VAL A 63 2.48 -3.30 8.85
C VAL A 63 2.91 -4.66 9.40
N LYS A 64 3.21 -4.76 10.71
CA LYS A 64 3.56 -6.03 11.35
C LYS A 64 2.46 -7.08 11.19
N PHE A 65 1.20 -6.66 11.33
CA PHE A 65 0.05 -7.53 11.15
C PHE A 65 -0.10 -8.00 9.70
N HIS A 66 0.05 -7.12 8.71
CA HIS A 66 0.04 -7.54 7.30
C HIS A 66 1.18 -8.51 6.99
N GLU A 67 2.39 -8.24 7.51
CA GLU A 67 3.53 -9.13 7.35
C GLU A 67 3.32 -10.50 7.99
N SER A 68 2.64 -10.59 9.15
CA SER A 68 2.38 -11.87 9.80
C SER A 68 1.38 -12.71 9.00
N ILE A 69 0.32 -12.09 8.47
CA ILE A 69 -0.70 -12.76 7.65
C ILE A 69 -0.10 -13.32 6.35
N VAL A 70 0.77 -12.57 5.68
CA VAL A 70 1.36 -13.01 4.39
C VAL A 70 2.49 -14.02 4.56
N LYS A 71 3.15 -14.04 5.72
CA LYS A 71 4.17 -15.05 6.06
C LYS A 71 3.54 -16.36 6.53
N GLU A 72 2.34 -16.32 7.08
CA GLU A 72 1.61 -17.51 7.50
C GLU A 72 1.12 -18.32 6.30
N LYS A 73 1.54 -19.58 6.25
CA LYS A 73 1.21 -20.51 5.16
C LYS A 73 -0.02 -21.35 5.49
N ASP A 74 -0.34 -21.52 6.76
CA ASP A 74 -1.52 -22.24 7.20
C ASP A 74 -2.75 -21.34 7.21
N GLU A 75 -3.75 -21.67 6.40
CA GLU A 75 -4.95 -20.84 6.26
C GLU A 75 -5.78 -20.75 7.55
N ALA A 76 -5.78 -21.81 8.37
CA ALA A 76 -6.49 -21.80 9.64
C ALA A 76 -5.79 -20.87 10.64
N ALA A 77 -4.47 -20.92 10.74
CA ALA A 77 -3.67 -20.02 11.57
C ALA A 77 -3.80 -18.56 11.11
N ARG A 78 -3.80 -18.32 9.80
CA ARG A 78 -4.04 -16.99 9.22
C ARG A 78 -5.41 -16.44 9.61
N SER A 79 -6.45 -17.27 9.56
CA SER A 79 -7.81 -16.89 9.96
C SER A 79 -7.90 -16.57 11.46
N VAL A 80 -7.25 -17.38 12.31
CA VAL A 80 -7.16 -17.12 13.76
C VAL A 80 -6.41 -15.82 14.06
N MET A 81 -5.31 -15.54 13.34
CA MET A 81 -4.58 -14.27 13.48
C MET A 81 -5.44 -13.07 13.07
N ALA A 82 -6.20 -13.19 11.98
CA ALA A 82 -7.13 -12.14 11.57
C ALA A 82 -8.19 -11.86 12.64
N MET A 83 -8.68 -12.89 13.32
CA MET A 83 -9.59 -12.73 14.47
C MET A 83 -8.90 -12.19 15.73
N GLY A 84 -7.61 -12.49 15.94
CA GLY A 84 -6.83 -11.96 17.06
C GLY A 84 -6.66 -10.44 17.02
N ALA A 85 -6.74 -9.84 15.83
CA ALA A 85 -6.64 -8.39 15.65
C ALA A 85 -7.74 -7.61 16.39
N PHE A 86 -8.92 -8.21 16.60
CA PHE A 86 -10.02 -7.60 17.35
C PHE A 86 -9.68 -7.32 18.83
N GLY A 87 -8.61 -7.92 19.36
CA GLY A 87 -8.13 -7.65 20.73
C GLY A 87 -7.31 -6.37 20.88
N ASN A 88 -6.90 -5.72 19.79
CA ASN A 88 -6.13 -4.48 19.81
C ASN A 88 -6.94 -3.33 19.17
N PRO A 89 -7.48 -2.38 19.95
CA PRO A 89 -8.35 -1.32 19.42
C PRO A 89 -7.66 -0.39 18.43
N LYS A 90 -6.34 -0.17 18.55
CA LYS A 90 -5.57 0.62 17.58
C LYS A 90 -5.44 -0.09 16.24
N LEU A 91 -5.14 -1.39 16.30
CA LEU A 91 -5.06 -2.22 15.10
C LEU A 91 -6.43 -2.34 14.42
N LEU A 92 -7.50 -2.44 15.20
CA LEU A 92 -8.86 -2.47 14.67
C LEU A 92 -9.20 -1.19 13.88
N ASP A 93 -8.95 0.00 14.45
CA ASP A 93 -9.17 1.27 13.74
C ASP A 93 -8.30 1.36 12.46
N ALA A 94 -7.03 0.94 12.55
CA ALA A 94 -6.14 0.91 11.40
C ALA A 94 -6.64 -0.05 10.30
N LEU A 95 -7.22 -1.20 10.65
CA LEU A 95 -7.81 -2.15 9.71
C LEU A 95 -9.08 -1.60 9.05
N GLU A 96 -9.96 -0.96 9.81
CA GLU A 96 -11.15 -0.31 9.26
C GLU A 96 -10.79 0.81 8.27
N LYS A 97 -9.76 1.61 8.59
CA LYS A 97 -9.22 2.62 7.67
C LYS A 97 -8.60 1.98 6.43
N THR A 98 -7.88 0.88 6.59
CA THR A 98 -7.27 0.12 5.49
C THR A 98 -8.32 -0.34 4.48
N GLU A 99 -9.44 -0.89 4.92
CA GLU A 99 -10.51 -1.33 4.03
C GLU A 99 -11.10 -0.17 3.21
N LYS A 100 -11.38 0.95 3.88
CA LYS A 100 -11.90 2.18 3.23
C LYS A 100 -10.91 2.72 2.20
N ILE A 101 -9.62 2.77 2.54
CA ILE A 101 -8.55 3.28 1.68
C ILE A 101 -8.31 2.33 0.49
N ALA A 102 -8.27 1.02 0.73
CA ALA A 102 -8.11 0.03 -0.34
C ALA A 102 -9.21 0.17 -1.40
N SER A 103 -10.46 0.33 -0.97
CA SER A 103 -11.59 0.58 -1.87
C SER A 103 -11.41 1.85 -2.70
N LYS A 104 -11.00 2.97 -2.06
CA LYS A 104 -10.72 4.24 -2.76
C LYS A 104 -9.59 4.10 -3.78
N CYS A 105 -8.48 3.47 -3.39
CA CYS A 105 -7.32 3.27 -4.26
C CYS A 105 -7.63 2.38 -5.46
N MET A 106 -8.43 1.31 -5.28
CA MET A 106 -8.90 0.47 -6.37
C MET A 106 -9.82 1.22 -7.34
N GLN A 107 -10.72 2.06 -6.84
CA GLN A 107 -11.59 2.90 -7.67
C GLN A 107 -10.79 3.93 -8.47
N ALA A 108 -9.85 4.61 -7.81
CA ALA A 108 -8.98 5.60 -8.46
C ALA A 108 -8.11 5.00 -9.56
N ALA A 109 -7.72 3.73 -9.45
CA ALA A 109 -7.00 3.02 -10.49
C ALA A 109 -7.87 2.75 -11.73
N ARG A 110 -9.13 2.33 -11.54
CA ARG A 110 -10.08 2.06 -12.63
C ARG A 110 -10.53 3.29 -13.40
N SER A 111 -10.51 4.47 -12.77
CA SER A 111 -10.87 5.73 -13.42
C SER A 111 -9.75 6.33 -14.28
N LYS A 112 -8.57 5.69 -14.31
CA LYS A 112 -7.41 6.13 -15.11
C LYS A 112 -7.16 5.25 -16.35
N GLU A 113 -7.99 4.23 -16.55
CA GLU A 113 -8.05 3.38 -17.74
C GLU A 113 -9.12 3.90 -18.71
#